data_AF-A0A1C5N8U6-F1
#
_entry.id   AF-A0A1C5N8U6-F1
#
_cell.length_a   1.000
_cell.length_b   1.000
_cell.length_c   1.000
_cell.angle_alpha   90.00
_cell.angle_beta   90.00
_cell.angle_gamma   90.00
#
_symmetry.space_group_name_H-M   'P 1'
#
loop_
_entity.id
_entity.type
_entity.pdbx_description
1 polymer ?
#
loop_
_entity_poly.entity_id
_entity_poly.type
_entity_poly.pdbx_seq_one_letter_code
_entity_poly.pdbx_strand_id
1 'polypeptide(L)'
;MPYHKKRFLSYTIVILCFLTAYTCRLIHTNNSLIQALVDQSRTSIYLGMYCAWVIYLNKHVVYKRMRQCLTVIGCLMVFWFFLRTVKYHIFQDPLSTHICWYLYYFPMILIPTLGLNASFLLEEEHDKVKKRSVFLLFSAMLLIISVFTNDLHQQVFHFYLNPPYSDKNYSYGFLFFVIQGWIIFCLIAMDIILIHKSKISGKKRFWLPVIPGIILLAWNIANILRVPMISTIAGDLTAICCLCIAAIFQSCILCGLIPTNSRYFELFQSNGSLDAEITDNTFHRYYYSGNFPKLTEELRECVIANSSIQENGVLIKHIPVKGGHLFWTEDISVLLDQYQDIEEQQEELTERNQLLQMTYQKEAARKKLEEQNRLLNMIQDQTYKQYELLSSYMKKLEQTESREEYDMLLSKIVVVGTYLKRRKNLVLTRYSSQGDSLTMADLKQSLAESCENLKLCRIRAAYYVQDKEKQLQADDILNCYDFFEWLIEQLFDVINSVFFRVTQIDEKLQISVHVMSSTDIHNFLKERPELLIQQEEEQEWFIRCPLS
;
A
#
# COMPACT_ATOMS: atom_id res chain seq x y z
N MET A 1 -16.98 -5.59 -41.72
CA MET A 1 -16.64 -6.84 -42.45
C MET A 1 -16.02 -7.85 -41.49
N PRO A 2 -16.52 -9.10 -41.40
CA PRO A 2 -15.96 -10.13 -40.54
C PRO A 2 -14.52 -10.50 -40.97
N TYR A 3 -13.67 -10.83 -39.99
CA TYR A 3 -12.23 -11.11 -40.16
C TYR A 3 -11.95 -12.16 -41.26
N HIS A 4 -12.80 -13.19 -41.35
CA HIS A 4 -12.70 -14.24 -42.38
C HIS A 4 -12.81 -13.72 -43.82
N LYS A 5 -13.70 -12.75 -44.09
CA LYS A 5 -13.88 -12.18 -45.44
C LYS A 5 -12.66 -11.35 -45.87
N LYS A 6 -12.09 -10.56 -44.94
CA LYS A 6 -10.86 -9.77 -45.20
C LYS A 6 -9.67 -10.67 -45.51
N ARG A 7 -9.55 -11.77 -44.77
CA ARG A 7 -8.47 -12.76 -44.95
C ARG A 7 -8.57 -13.51 -46.28
N PHE A 8 -9.79 -13.91 -46.67
CA PHE A 8 -10.03 -14.56 -47.96
C PHE A 8 -9.66 -13.63 -49.12
N LEU A 9 -10.14 -12.38 -49.10
CA LEU A 9 -9.83 -11.38 -50.12
C LEU A 9 -8.31 -11.14 -50.26
N SER A 10 -7.60 -11.05 -49.14
CA SER A 10 -6.14 -10.87 -49.14
C SER A 10 -5.41 -12.05 -49.79
N TYR A 11 -5.81 -13.29 -49.52
CA TYR A 11 -5.20 -14.46 -50.17
C TYR A 11 -5.48 -14.51 -51.67
N THR A 12 -6.70 -14.17 -52.08
CA THR A 12 -7.07 -14.11 -53.50
C THR A 12 -6.24 -13.08 -54.27
N ILE A 13 -6.02 -11.89 -53.68
CA ILE A 13 -5.18 -10.84 -54.28
C ILE A 13 -3.72 -11.32 -54.42
N VAL A 14 -3.16 -11.96 -53.40
CA VAL A 14 -1.76 -12.47 -53.45
C VAL A 14 -1.61 -13.55 -54.53
N ILE A 15 -2.56 -14.47 -54.63
CA ILE A 15 -2.55 -15.52 -55.68
C ILE A 15 -2.65 -14.89 -57.06
N LEU A 16 -3.53 -13.89 -57.23
CA LEU A 16 -3.67 -13.16 -58.50
C LEU A 16 -2.37 -12.45 -58.87
N CYS A 17 -1.72 -11.75 -57.94
CA CYS A 17 -0.42 -11.10 -58.15
C CYS A 17 0.68 -12.10 -58.54
N PHE A 18 0.69 -13.28 -57.93
CA PHE A 18 1.65 -14.32 -58.29
C PHE A 18 1.40 -14.86 -59.70
N LEU A 19 0.14 -15.14 -60.06
CA LEU A 19 -0.24 -15.60 -61.38
C LEU A 19 0.09 -14.55 -62.46
N THR A 20 -0.18 -13.27 -62.21
CA THR A 20 0.15 -12.20 -63.16
C THR A 20 1.66 -12.06 -63.35
N ALA A 21 2.46 -12.11 -62.27
CA ALA A 21 3.92 -12.09 -62.38
C ALA A 21 4.48 -13.32 -63.12
N TYR A 22 3.84 -14.49 -62.98
CA TYR A 22 4.20 -15.70 -63.70
C TYR A 22 3.82 -15.61 -65.19
N THR A 23 2.63 -15.10 -65.53
CA THR A 23 2.24 -14.88 -66.93
C THR A 23 3.14 -13.86 -67.62
N CYS A 24 3.54 -12.78 -66.93
CA CYS A 24 4.52 -11.83 -67.45
C CYS A 24 5.85 -12.49 -67.80
N ARG A 25 6.26 -13.55 -67.10
CA ARG A 25 7.49 -14.30 -67.43
C ARG A 25 7.35 -15.13 -68.72
N LEU A 26 6.16 -15.67 -68.99
CA LEU A 26 5.92 -16.51 -70.17
C LEU A 26 5.77 -15.70 -71.46
N ILE A 27 5.44 -14.41 -71.35
CA ILE A 27 5.33 -13.50 -72.49
C ILE A 27 6.74 -13.13 -72.96
N HIS A 28 7.11 -13.64 -74.13
CA HIS A 28 8.30 -13.21 -74.85
C HIS A 28 7.88 -12.52 -76.15
N THR A 29 8.25 -11.25 -76.30
CA THR A 29 7.87 -10.44 -77.47
C THR A 29 9.09 -9.84 -78.15
N ASN A 30 9.07 -9.81 -79.48
CA ASN A 30 10.16 -9.22 -80.28
C ASN A 30 10.28 -7.69 -80.14
N ASN A 31 9.30 -7.04 -79.53
CA ASN A 31 9.29 -5.59 -79.34
C ASN A 31 9.96 -5.22 -78.00
N SER A 32 11.09 -4.52 -78.07
CA SER A 32 11.95 -4.20 -76.92
C SER A 32 11.23 -3.39 -75.84
N LEU A 33 10.33 -2.48 -76.22
CA LEU A 33 9.55 -1.66 -75.28
C LEU A 33 8.53 -2.50 -74.51
N ILE A 34 7.84 -3.40 -75.20
CA ILE A 34 6.84 -4.29 -74.57
C ILE A 34 7.55 -5.27 -73.65
N GLN A 35 8.69 -5.82 -74.08
CA GLN A 35 9.51 -6.71 -73.25
C GLN A 35 10.01 -6.00 -71.98
N ALA A 36 10.53 -4.77 -72.09
CA ALA A 36 10.96 -3.98 -70.93
C ALA A 36 9.81 -3.68 -69.96
N LEU A 37 8.62 -3.34 -70.47
CA LEU A 37 7.43 -3.08 -69.65
C LEU A 37 6.96 -4.35 -68.92
N VAL A 38 6.95 -5.49 -69.61
CA VAL A 38 6.60 -6.80 -69.03
C VAL A 38 7.61 -7.22 -67.95
N ASP A 39 8.91 -7.04 -68.20
CA ASP A 39 9.95 -7.37 -67.22
C ASP A 39 9.91 -6.44 -65.99
N GLN A 40 9.71 -5.14 -66.20
CA GLN A 40 9.61 -4.17 -65.10
C GLN A 40 8.33 -4.36 -64.29
N SER A 41 7.19 -4.63 -64.93
CA SER A 41 5.93 -4.93 -64.22
C SER A 41 6.05 -6.16 -63.33
N ARG A 42 6.70 -7.24 -63.81
CA ARG A 42 7.02 -8.43 -63.02
C ARG A 42 7.84 -8.08 -61.77
N THR A 43 8.90 -7.28 -61.92
CA THR A 43 9.73 -6.88 -60.77
C THR A 43 8.96 -6.03 -59.76
N SER A 44 8.13 -5.09 -60.23
CA SER A 44 7.28 -4.23 -59.39
C SER A 44 6.24 -5.01 -58.60
N ILE A 45 5.62 -6.04 -59.20
CA ILE A 45 4.66 -6.91 -58.51
C ILE A 45 5.34 -7.66 -57.35
N TYR A 46 6.50 -8.28 -57.58
CA TYR A 46 7.24 -8.97 -56.52
C TYR A 46 7.66 -8.01 -55.41
N LEU A 47 8.19 -6.83 -55.76
CA LEU A 47 8.59 -5.81 -54.79
C LEU A 47 7.41 -5.36 -53.93
N GLY A 48 6.29 -5.03 -54.56
CA GLY A 48 5.07 -4.62 -53.88
C GLY A 48 4.54 -5.71 -52.94
N MET A 49 4.58 -6.98 -53.37
CA MET A 49 4.17 -8.11 -52.55
C MET A 49 5.07 -8.29 -51.31
N TYR A 50 6.39 -8.20 -51.45
CA TYR A 50 7.30 -8.31 -50.30
C TYR A 50 7.16 -7.12 -49.34
N CYS A 51 7.00 -5.90 -49.85
CA CYS A 51 6.72 -4.72 -49.02
C CYS A 51 5.41 -4.86 -48.23
N ALA A 52 4.33 -5.30 -48.89
CA ALA A 52 3.06 -5.57 -48.24
C ALA A 52 3.17 -6.67 -47.18
N TRP A 53 3.95 -7.72 -47.45
CA TRP A 53 4.22 -8.80 -46.50
C TRP A 53 4.99 -8.30 -45.27
N VAL A 54 6.01 -7.46 -45.44
CA VAL A 54 6.73 -6.83 -44.32
C VAL A 54 5.81 -5.97 -43.46
N ILE A 55 4.97 -5.15 -44.07
CA ILE A 55 3.99 -4.31 -43.34
C ILE A 55 3.01 -5.19 -42.55
N TYR A 56 2.53 -6.28 -43.16
CA TYR A 56 1.66 -7.25 -42.51
C TYR A 56 2.33 -7.87 -41.27
N LEU A 57 3.56 -8.36 -41.41
CA LEU A 57 4.32 -8.94 -40.30
C LEU A 57 4.53 -7.94 -39.17
N ASN A 58 4.86 -6.69 -39.50
CA ASN A 58 5.09 -5.65 -38.50
C ASN A 58 3.81 -5.31 -37.69
N LYS A 59 2.64 -5.43 -38.31
CA LYS A 59 1.36 -5.17 -37.64
C LYS A 59 0.86 -6.34 -36.80
N HIS A 60 1.10 -7.58 -37.24
CA HIS A 60 0.42 -8.76 -36.68
C HIS A 60 1.28 -9.65 -35.78
N VAL A 61 2.61 -9.61 -35.90
CA VAL A 61 3.51 -10.42 -35.05
C VAL A 61 3.65 -9.80 -33.66
N VAL A 62 3.32 -10.58 -32.62
CA VAL A 62 3.27 -10.13 -31.22
C VAL A 62 4.66 -9.86 -30.66
N TYR A 63 5.55 -10.86 -30.78
CA TYR A 63 6.88 -10.81 -30.19
C TYR A 63 7.80 -9.83 -30.93
N LYS A 64 8.28 -8.81 -30.21
CA LYS A 64 9.11 -7.72 -30.76
C LYS A 64 10.38 -8.22 -31.46
N ARG A 65 11.13 -9.15 -30.86
CA ARG A 65 12.39 -9.68 -31.44
C ARG A 65 12.14 -10.48 -32.72
N MET A 66 11.11 -11.35 -32.72
CA MET A 66 10.72 -12.10 -33.91
C MET A 66 10.27 -11.17 -35.03
N ARG A 67 9.44 -10.17 -34.69
CA ARG A 67 9.00 -9.13 -35.63
C ARG A 67 10.19 -8.40 -36.26
N GLN A 68 11.16 -7.95 -35.47
CA GLN A 68 12.36 -7.29 -35.99
C GLN A 68 13.15 -8.20 -36.93
N CYS A 69 13.36 -9.46 -36.55
CA CYS A 69 14.10 -10.42 -37.37
C CYS A 69 13.42 -10.66 -38.72
N LEU A 70 12.11 -10.90 -38.73
CA LEU A 70 11.34 -11.10 -39.97
C LEU A 70 11.28 -9.83 -40.83
N THR A 71 11.19 -8.64 -40.22
CA THR A 71 11.26 -7.37 -40.95
C THR A 71 12.62 -7.20 -41.64
N VAL A 72 13.73 -7.52 -40.96
CA VAL A 72 15.07 -7.47 -41.57
C VAL A 72 15.18 -8.45 -42.74
N ILE A 73 14.67 -9.68 -42.59
CA ILE A 73 14.62 -10.66 -43.70
C ILE A 73 13.86 -10.09 -44.90
N GLY A 74 12.67 -9.52 -44.67
CA GLY A 74 11.88 -8.93 -45.76
C GLY A 74 12.54 -7.71 -46.40
N CYS A 75 13.21 -6.84 -45.63
CA CYS A 75 14.02 -5.75 -46.16
C CYS A 75 15.17 -6.27 -47.02
N LEU A 76 15.84 -7.36 -46.63
CA LEU A 76 16.88 -8.00 -47.42
C LEU A 76 16.34 -8.61 -48.72
N MET A 77 15.14 -9.18 -48.69
CA MET A 77 14.47 -9.70 -49.90
C MET A 77 14.16 -8.57 -50.89
N VAL A 78 13.62 -7.45 -50.40
CA VAL A 78 13.38 -6.22 -51.18
C VAL A 78 14.69 -5.68 -51.76
N PHE A 79 15.73 -5.59 -50.93
CA PHE A 79 17.07 -5.16 -51.34
C PHE A 79 17.65 -6.08 -52.42
N TRP A 80 17.55 -7.40 -52.27
CA TRP A 80 18.06 -8.35 -53.25
C TRP A 80 17.35 -8.23 -54.60
N PHE A 81 16.02 -8.06 -54.58
CA PHE A 81 15.24 -7.79 -55.78
C PHE A 81 15.59 -6.46 -56.44
N PHE A 82 15.83 -5.42 -55.64
CA PHE A 82 16.28 -4.12 -56.13
C PHE A 82 17.65 -4.23 -56.83
N LEU A 83 18.64 -4.87 -56.19
CA LEU A 83 19.94 -5.14 -56.80
C LEU A 83 19.83 -5.93 -58.10
N ARG A 84 18.85 -6.83 -58.15
CA ARG A 84 18.54 -7.57 -59.36
C ARG A 84 18.04 -6.68 -60.47
N THR A 85 17.06 -5.84 -60.20
CA THR A 85 16.55 -4.89 -61.19
C THR A 85 17.68 -4.00 -61.71
N VAL A 86 18.49 -3.46 -60.80
CA VAL A 86 19.63 -2.60 -61.15
C VAL A 86 20.66 -3.32 -62.04
N LYS A 87 21.10 -4.53 -61.67
CA LYS A 87 22.11 -5.30 -62.42
C LYS A 87 21.68 -5.60 -63.86
N TYR A 88 20.41 -5.99 -64.08
CA TYR A 88 19.97 -6.47 -65.39
C TYR A 88 19.31 -5.39 -66.26
N HIS A 89 18.81 -4.29 -65.69
CA HIS A 89 18.07 -3.28 -66.44
C HIS A 89 18.75 -1.90 -66.50
N ILE A 90 19.67 -1.60 -65.55
CA ILE A 90 20.27 -0.27 -65.44
C ILE A 90 21.75 -0.30 -65.81
N PHE A 91 22.52 -1.24 -65.25
CA PHE A 91 23.96 -1.29 -65.51
C PHE A 91 24.28 -2.00 -66.83
N GLN A 92 25.03 -1.31 -67.69
CA GLN A 92 25.65 -1.87 -68.89
C GLN A 92 27.17 -1.98 -68.74
N ASP A 93 27.74 -1.38 -67.69
CA ASP A 93 29.18 -1.34 -67.43
C ASP A 93 29.65 -2.64 -66.74
N PRO A 94 30.80 -3.21 -67.16
CA PRO A 94 31.35 -4.42 -66.55
C PRO A 94 31.67 -4.30 -65.06
N LEU A 95 32.19 -3.15 -64.61
CA LEU A 95 32.56 -2.91 -63.21
C LEU A 95 31.32 -2.85 -62.30
N SER A 96 30.29 -2.12 -62.71
CA SER A 96 29.03 -2.01 -61.96
C SER A 96 28.32 -3.36 -61.86
N THR A 97 28.37 -4.15 -62.93
CA THR A 97 27.83 -5.53 -62.96
C THR A 97 28.59 -6.45 -61.99
N HIS A 98 29.91 -6.33 -61.94
CA HIS A 98 30.78 -7.08 -61.03
C HIS A 98 30.52 -6.74 -59.55
N ILE A 99 30.41 -5.46 -59.20
CA ILE A 99 30.07 -5.01 -57.84
C ILE A 99 28.69 -5.54 -57.41
N CYS A 100 27.69 -5.44 -58.30
CA CYS A 100 26.36 -5.99 -58.04
C CYS A 100 26.41 -7.50 -57.82
N TRP A 101 27.28 -8.22 -58.52
CA TRP A 101 27.42 -9.66 -58.35
C TRP A 101 27.92 -10.05 -56.95
N TYR A 102 28.95 -9.39 -56.43
CA TYR A 102 29.39 -9.63 -55.04
C TYR A 102 28.32 -9.22 -54.03
N LEU A 103 27.63 -8.10 -54.29
CA LEU A 103 26.58 -7.60 -53.42
C LEU A 103 25.36 -8.53 -53.34
N TYR A 104 25.15 -9.45 -54.29
CA TYR A 104 24.10 -10.49 -54.18
C TYR A 104 24.38 -11.50 -53.06
N TYR A 105 25.64 -11.73 -52.70
CA TYR A 105 25.98 -12.67 -51.64
C TYR A 105 25.62 -12.12 -50.26
N PHE A 106 25.49 -10.79 -50.11
CA PHE A 106 25.04 -10.17 -48.87
C PHE A 106 23.63 -10.67 -48.45
N PRO A 107 22.54 -10.48 -49.23
CA PRO A 107 21.25 -11.04 -48.88
C PRO A 107 21.22 -12.58 -48.97
N MET A 108 21.96 -13.20 -49.89
CA MET A 108 21.96 -14.66 -50.05
C MET A 108 22.50 -15.40 -48.82
N ILE A 109 23.50 -14.86 -48.12
CA ILE A 109 24.04 -15.42 -46.88
C ILE A 109 23.19 -15.02 -45.67
N LEU A 110 22.75 -13.76 -45.63
CA LEU A 110 22.10 -13.20 -44.45
C LEU A 110 20.64 -13.66 -44.30
N ILE A 111 19.90 -13.88 -45.39
CA ILE A 111 18.51 -14.36 -45.34
C ILE A 111 18.41 -15.75 -44.67
N PRO A 112 19.16 -16.80 -45.08
CA PRO A 112 19.15 -18.09 -44.39
C PRO A 112 19.67 -18.01 -42.96
N THR A 113 20.70 -17.21 -42.69
CA THR A 113 21.27 -17.05 -41.34
C THR A 113 20.25 -16.42 -40.38
N LEU A 114 19.57 -15.35 -40.81
CA LEU A 114 18.48 -14.75 -40.05
C LEU A 114 17.26 -15.66 -39.98
N GLY A 115 17.03 -16.48 -41.00
CA GLY A 115 15.96 -17.48 -40.99
C GLY A 115 16.17 -18.53 -39.90
N LEU A 116 17.39 -19.06 -39.78
CA LEU A 116 17.78 -19.93 -38.68
C LEU A 116 17.67 -19.21 -37.33
N ASN A 117 18.13 -17.97 -37.23
CA ASN A 117 17.99 -17.17 -36.01
C ASN A 117 16.50 -16.98 -35.61
N ALA A 118 15.61 -16.74 -36.58
CA ALA A 118 14.18 -16.65 -36.37
C ALA A 118 13.59 -17.98 -35.87
N SER A 119 14.10 -19.13 -36.32
CA SER A 119 13.70 -20.43 -35.78
C SER A 119 14.18 -20.66 -34.34
N PHE A 120 15.37 -20.17 -33.95
CA PHE A 120 15.82 -20.20 -32.56
C PHE A 120 15.02 -19.26 -31.65
N LEU A 121 14.50 -18.14 -32.17
CA LEU A 121 13.60 -17.27 -31.41
C LEU A 121 12.26 -17.93 -31.07
N LEU A 122 11.93 -19.08 -31.68
CA LEU A 122 10.81 -19.94 -31.29
C LEU A 122 11.15 -20.86 -30.10
N GLU A 123 12.41 -20.89 -29.64
CA GLU A 123 12.82 -21.58 -28.42
C GLU A 123 12.64 -20.67 -27.19
N GLU A 124 12.15 -21.24 -26.08
CA GLU A 124 11.83 -20.50 -24.85
C GLU A 124 13.08 -20.07 -24.06
N GLU A 125 14.25 -20.67 -24.32
CA GLU A 125 15.50 -20.36 -23.59
C GLU A 125 16.20 -19.07 -24.09
N HIS A 126 15.75 -17.93 -23.58
CA HIS A 126 16.17 -16.60 -24.07
C HIS A 126 17.67 -16.30 -24.00
N ASP A 127 18.41 -16.78 -22.98
CA ASP A 127 19.83 -16.44 -22.81
C ASP A 127 20.77 -17.22 -23.72
N LYS A 128 20.47 -18.50 -23.98
CA LYS A 128 21.26 -19.32 -24.91
C LYS A 128 21.04 -18.88 -26.36
N VAL A 129 19.83 -18.44 -26.70
CA VAL A 129 19.48 -17.92 -28.03
C VAL A 129 20.27 -16.67 -28.39
N LYS A 130 20.52 -15.75 -27.44
CA LYS A 130 21.31 -14.54 -27.69
C LYS A 130 22.75 -14.86 -28.11
N LYS A 131 23.42 -15.79 -27.41
CA LYS A 131 24.80 -16.20 -27.73
C LYS A 131 24.90 -16.87 -29.10
N ARG A 132 23.96 -17.78 -29.41
CA ARG A 132 23.87 -18.44 -30.73
C ARG A 132 23.63 -17.44 -31.86
N SER A 133 22.75 -16.46 -31.63
CA SER A 133 22.43 -15.39 -32.60
C SER A 133 23.65 -14.54 -32.97
N VAL A 134 24.42 -14.11 -31.96
CA VAL A 134 25.64 -13.32 -32.18
C VAL A 134 26.68 -14.14 -32.94
N PHE A 135 26.88 -15.41 -32.58
CA PHE A 135 27.81 -16.30 -33.27
C PHE A 135 27.42 -16.49 -34.75
N LEU A 136 26.16 -16.79 -35.04
CA LEU A 136 25.66 -16.96 -36.42
C LEU A 136 25.88 -15.70 -37.27
N LEU A 137 25.54 -14.52 -36.73
CA LEU A 137 25.70 -13.25 -37.44
C LEU A 137 27.18 -12.91 -37.66
N PHE A 138 28.05 -13.18 -36.68
CA PHE A 138 29.49 -12.99 -36.82
C PHE A 138 30.07 -13.88 -37.93
N SER A 139 29.71 -15.17 -37.95
CA SER A 139 30.13 -16.10 -39.00
C SER A 139 29.64 -15.66 -40.38
N ALA A 140 28.38 -15.22 -40.50
CA ALA A 140 27.84 -14.72 -41.76
C ALA A 140 28.58 -13.46 -42.25
N MET A 141 28.91 -12.53 -41.35
CA MET A 141 29.67 -11.32 -41.71
C MET A 141 31.09 -11.65 -42.19
N LEU A 142 31.76 -12.62 -41.56
CA LEU A 142 33.08 -13.07 -42.01
C LEU A 142 33.02 -13.64 -43.43
N LEU A 143 32.00 -14.46 -43.74
CA LEU A 143 31.79 -15.00 -45.08
C LEU A 143 31.48 -13.89 -46.10
N ILE A 144 30.66 -12.91 -45.75
CA ILE A 144 30.35 -11.76 -46.61
C ILE A 144 31.61 -10.95 -46.93
N ILE A 145 32.43 -10.66 -45.92
CA ILE A 145 33.70 -9.95 -46.11
C ILE A 145 34.60 -10.72 -47.07
N SER A 146 34.68 -12.05 -46.92
CA SER A 146 35.48 -12.89 -47.83
C SER A 146 35.02 -12.82 -49.30
N VAL A 147 33.74 -12.56 -49.56
CA VAL A 147 33.26 -12.32 -50.93
C VAL A 147 33.71 -10.97 -51.45
N PHE A 148 33.58 -9.91 -50.66
CA PHE A 148 34.00 -8.56 -51.08
C PHE A 148 35.51 -8.43 -51.25
N THR A 149 36.29 -9.20 -50.50
CA THR A 149 37.75 -9.25 -50.65
C THR A 149 38.23 -10.21 -51.72
N ASN A 150 37.32 -10.84 -52.48
CA ASN A 150 37.67 -11.90 -53.43
C ASN A 150 38.71 -11.46 -54.48
N ASP A 151 38.74 -10.18 -54.86
CA ASP A 151 39.73 -9.69 -55.83
C ASP A 151 41.18 -9.77 -55.32
N LEU A 152 41.39 -9.88 -54.00
CA LEU A 152 42.71 -10.02 -53.36
C LEU A 152 43.20 -11.48 -53.32
N HIS A 153 42.31 -12.44 -53.10
CA HIS A 153 42.70 -13.84 -52.83
C HIS A 153 42.15 -14.83 -53.87
N GLN A 154 41.12 -14.47 -54.62
CA GLN A 154 40.46 -15.26 -55.68
C GLN A 154 40.03 -16.67 -55.24
N GLN A 155 39.69 -16.83 -53.96
CA GLN A 155 39.29 -18.12 -53.38
C GLN A 155 37.77 -18.33 -53.35
N VAL A 156 36.96 -17.30 -53.59
CA VAL A 156 35.51 -17.45 -53.83
C VAL A 156 35.27 -17.68 -55.33
N PHE A 157 35.75 -16.76 -56.17
CA PHE A 157 35.73 -16.90 -57.62
C PHE A 157 37.14 -16.78 -58.16
N HIS A 158 37.52 -17.75 -58.99
CA HIS A 158 38.76 -17.71 -59.73
C HIS A 158 38.47 -17.23 -61.15
N PHE A 159 39.10 -16.11 -61.53
CA PHE A 159 38.92 -15.46 -62.82
C PHE A 159 40.06 -15.83 -63.77
N TYR A 160 39.71 -16.34 -64.95
CA TYR A 160 40.70 -16.76 -65.96
C TYR A 160 41.23 -15.61 -66.82
N LEU A 161 40.59 -14.43 -66.77
CA LEU A 161 40.91 -13.27 -67.61
C LEU A 161 41.30 -12.07 -66.73
N ASN A 162 42.16 -11.21 -67.26
CA ASN A 162 42.53 -9.94 -66.64
C ASN A 162 41.32 -8.99 -66.54
N PRO A 163 41.32 -8.01 -65.59
CA PRO A 163 40.22 -7.07 -65.42
C PRO A 163 39.84 -6.35 -66.73
N PRO A 164 38.54 -6.08 -66.99
CA PRO A 164 37.39 -6.24 -66.09
C PRO A 164 36.86 -7.69 -66.02
N TYR A 165 36.72 -8.21 -64.80
CA TYR A 165 36.18 -9.55 -64.56
C TYR A 165 34.71 -9.64 -64.99
N SER A 166 34.35 -10.74 -65.63
CA SER A 166 33.03 -10.94 -66.24
C SER A 166 32.38 -12.24 -65.76
N ASP A 167 31.05 -12.21 -65.60
CA ASP A 167 30.18 -13.32 -65.20
C ASP A 167 30.24 -14.57 -66.12
N LYS A 168 30.97 -14.52 -67.24
CA LYS A 168 31.00 -15.58 -68.26
C LYS A 168 32.09 -16.63 -68.02
N ASN A 169 33.27 -16.23 -67.55
CA ASN A 169 34.48 -17.07 -67.53
C ASN A 169 35.11 -17.12 -66.13
N TYR A 170 34.55 -17.95 -65.26
CA TYR A 170 35.06 -18.14 -63.90
C TYR A 170 34.86 -19.58 -63.39
N SER A 171 35.67 -19.98 -62.41
CA SER A 171 35.45 -21.21 -61.64
C SER A 171 35.22 -20.92 -60.16
N TYR A 172 34.58 -21.87 -59.48
CA TYR A 172 34.32 -21.78 -58.05
C TYR A 172 35.58 -22.17 -57.28
N GLY A 173 36.06 -21.26 -56.42
CA GLY A 173 37.15 -21.56 -55.49
C GLY A 173 36.67 -22.27 -54.22
N PHE A 174 37.61 -22.59 -53.33
CA PHE A 174 37.30 -23.30 -52.09
C PHE A 174 36.30 -22.55 -51.18
N LEU A 175 36.45 -21.24 -51.00
CA LEU A 175 35.58 -20.45 -50.12
C LEU A 175 34.13 -20.37 -50.64
N PHE A 176 33.91 -20.51 -51.95
CA PHE A 176 32.56 -20.62 -52.48
C PHE A 176 31.83 -21.84 -51.92
N PHE A 177 32.48 -23.00 -51.87
CA PHE A 177 31.89 -24.21 -51.28
C PHE A 177 31.64 -24.06 -49.78
N VAL A 178 32.49 -23.32 -49.06
CA VAL A 178 32.26 -22.98 -47.64
C VAL A 178 31.00 -22.13 -47.48
N ILE A 179 30.80 -21.11 -48.33
CA ILE A 179 29.61 -20.26 -48.32
C ILE A 179 28.34 -21.08 -48.63
N GLN A 180 28.39 -21.93 -49.65
CA GLN A 180 27.25 -22.80 -49.99
C GLN A 180 26.96 -23.81 -48.87
N GLY A 181 28.00 -24.39 -48.26
CA GLY A 181 27.87 -25.25 -47.10
C GLY A 181 27.20 -24.54 -45.92
N TRP A 182 27.55 -23.28 -45.66
CA TRP A 182 26.91 -22.46 -44.64
C TRP A 182 25.43 -22.21 -44.93
N ILE A 183 25.07 -21.87 -46.17
CA ILE A 183 23.68 -21.65 -46.59
C ILE A 183 22.86 -22.93 -46.39
N ILE A 184 23.37 -24.06 -46.89
CA ILE A 184 22.69 -25.37 -46.77
C ILE A 184 22.56 -25.77 -45.30
N PHE A 185 23.61 -25.59 -44.49
CA PHE A 185 23.57 -25.84 -43.05
C PHE A 185 22.48 -25.00 -42.37
N CYS A 186 22.42 -23.70 -42.64
CA CYS A 186 21.41 -22.81 -42.07
C CYS A 186 19.99 -23.26 -42.42
N LEU A 187 19.75 -23.62 -43.68
CA LEU A 187 18.44 -24.07 -44.17
C LEU A 187 18.03 -25.43 -43.56
N ILE A 188 18.93 -26.42 -43.55
CA ILE A 188 18.67 -27.74 -42.96
C ILE A 188 18.39 -27.60 -41.46
N ALA A 189 19.22 -26.85 -40.73
CA ALA A 189 19.03 -26.64 -39.31
C ALA A 189 17.70 -25.95 -39.01
N MET A 190 17.34 -24.93 -39.79
CA MET A 190 16.05 -24.23 -39.69
C MET A 190 14.89 -25.21 -39.90
N ASP A 191 14.91 -26.03 -40.96
CA ASP A 191 13.85 -27.00 -41.25
C ASP A 191 13.73 -28.06 -40.14
N ILE A 192 14.84 -28.57 -39.61
CA ILE A 192 14.85 -29.53 -38.49
C ILE A 192 14.17 -28.93 -37.25
N ILE A 193 14.50 -27.68 -36.90
CA ILE A 193 13.91 -26.98 -35.74
C ILE A 193 12.41 -26.77 -35.95
N LEU A 194 12.01 -26.33 -37.15
CA LEU A 194 10.60 -26.13 -37.49
C LEU A 194 9.80 -27.45 -37.44
N ILE A 195 10.38 -28.57 -37.88
CA ILE A 195 9.77 -29.91 -37.77
C ILE A 195 9.56 -30.31 -36.31
N HIS A 196 10.56 -30.13 -35.45
CA HIS A 196 10.44 -30.49 -34.03
C HIS A 196 9.36 -29.66 -33.34
N LYS A 197 9.35 -28.35 -33.54
CA LYS A 197 8.39 -27.44 -32.90
C LYS A 197 6.96 -27.63 -33.42
N SER A 198 6.81 -27.92 -34.71
CA SER A 198 5.50 -28.17 -35.31
C SER A 198 4.84 -29.47 -34.81
N LYS A 199 5.62 -30.49 -34.44
CA LYS A 199 5.12 -31.72 -33.80
C LYS A 199 4.64 -31.50 -32.36
N ILE A 200 5.36 -30.71 -31.56
CA ILE A 200 5.05 -30.46 -30.15
C ILE A 200 3.74 -29.68 -29.98
N SER A 201 3.39 -28.79 -30.92
CA SER A 201 2.21 -27.92 -30.80
C SER A 201 0.86 -28.64 -30.98
N GLY A 202 0.82 -29.97 -31.21
CA GLY A 202 -0.43 -30.73 -31.34
C GLY A 202 -1.25 -30.40 -32.60
N LYS A 203 -0.67 -29.69 -33.57
CA LYS A 203 -1.38 -29.16 -34.75
C LYS A 203 -1.11 -30.02 -35.98
N LYS A 204 -2.18 -30.52 -36.63
CA LYS A 204 -2.16 -31.42 -37.80
C LYS A 204 -1.56 -30.84 -39.11
N ARG A 205 -0.83 -29.71 -39.06
CA ARG A 205 -0.37 -28.96 -40.25
C ARG A 205 1.16 -28.77 -40.32
N PHE A 206 1.92 -29.69 -39.72
CA PHE A 206 3.38 -29.57 -39.65
C PHE A 206 4.08 -29.55 -41.02
N TRP A 207 3.48 -30.14 -42.06
CA TRP A 207 4.05 -30.18 -43.41
C TRP A 207 4.10 -28.82 -44.12
N LEU A 208 3.25 -27.85 -43.72
CA LEU A 208 3.13 -26.55 -44.42
C LEU A 208 4.45 -25.75 -44.48
N PRO A 209 5.20 -25.55 -43.38
CA PRO A 209 6.49 -24.85 -43.45
C PRO A 209 7.62 -25.70 -44.06
N VAL A 210 7.51 -27.03 -44.02
CA VAL A 210 8.58 -27.95 -44.45
C VAL A 210 8.66 -28.10 -45.96
N ILE A 211 7.51 -28.15 -46.66
CA ILE A 211 7.48 -28.31 -48.12
C ILE A 211 8.24 -27.17 -48.83
N PRO A 212 8.01 -25.87 -48.53
CA PRO A 212 8.79 -24.80 -49.12
C PRO A 212 10.28 -24.83 -48.73
N GLY A 213 10.63 -25.33 -47.53
CA GLY A 213 12.02 -25.52 -47.09
C GLY A 213 12.77 -26.56 -47.93
N ILE A 214 12.14 -27.73 -48.14
CA ILE A 214 12.69 -28.79 -49.01
C ILE A 214 12.85 -28.29 -50.45
N ILE A 215 11.86 -27.56 -50.97
CA ILE A 215 11.94 -26.96 -52.32
C ILE A 215 13.12 -25.98 -52.40
N LEU A 216 13.31 -25.14 -51.38
CA LEU A 216 14.42 -24.19 -51.30
C LEU A 216 15.78 -24.89 -51.23
N LEU A 217 15.91 -25.97 -50.46
CA LEU A 217 17.12 -26.78 -50.37
C LEU A 217 17.46 -27.47 -51.68
N ALA A 218 16.48 -28.16 -52.28
CA ALA A 218 16.63 -28.80 -53.59
C ALA A 218 17.07 -27.78 -54.64
N TRP A 219 16.48 -26.58 -54.62
CA TRP A 219 16.83 -25.51 -55.53
C TRP A 219 18.29 -25.04 -55.39
N ASN A 220 18.76 -24.82 -54.16
CA ASN A 220 20.15 -24.41 -53.92
C ASN A 220 21.16 -25.47 -54.39
N ILE A 221 20.92 -26.75 -54.08
CA ILE A 221 21.79 -27.87 -54.50
C ILE A 221 21.84 -27.96 -56.02
N ALA A 222 20.69 -27.86 -56.66
CA ALA A 222 20.59 -28.05 -58.10
C ALA A 222 21.19 -26.86 -58.88
N ASN A 223 21.22 -25.66 -58.28
CA ASN A 223 21.94 -24.50 -58.82
C ASN A 223 23.48 -24.65 -58.71
N ILE A 224 23.99 -25.26 -57.63
CA ILE A 224 25.42 -25.58 -57.49
C ILE A 224 25.87 -26.57 -58.57
N LEU A 225 25.04 -27.57 -58.88
CA LEU A 225 25.30 -28.58 -59.91
C LEU A 225 25.09 -28.08 -61.35
N ARG A 226 24.69 -26.81 -61.55
CA ARG A 226 24.43 -26.17 -62.85
C ARG A 226 23.52 -27.00 -63.77
N VAL A 227 22.48 -27.63 -63.23
CA VAL A 227 21.59 -28.50 -64.02
C VAL A 227 20.77 -27.66 -65.02
N PRO A 228 20.82 -27.95 -66.34
CA PRO A 228 20.23 -27.08 -67.37
C PRO A 228 18.70 -27.05 -67.38
N MET A 229 18.00 -28.08 -66.86
CA MET A 229 16.52 -28.10 -66.80
C MET A 229 15.91 -27.06 -65.84
N ILE A 230 16.72 -26.47 -64.96
CA ILE A 230 16.29 -25.59 -63.87
C ILE A 230 15.94 -24.19 -64.37
N SER A 231 16.74 -23.66 -65.31
CA SER A 231 16.53 -22.33 -65.90
C SER A 231 15.23 -22.27 -66.72
N THR A 232 14.83 -23.41 -67.28
CA THR A 232 13.64 -23.55 -68.14
C THR A 232 12.34 -23.61 -67.32
N ILE A 233 12.29 -24.42 -66.26
CA ILE A 233 11.04 -24.70 -65.54
C ILE A 233 10.69 -23.61 -64.50
N ALA A 234 11.64 -23.17 -63.69
CA ALA A 234 11.28 -22.52 -62.42
C ALA A 234 11.76 -21.07 -62.28
N GLY A 235 12.68 -20.60 -63.13
CA GLY A 235 12.97 -19.17 -63.28
C GLY A 235 14.07 -18.66 -62.38
N ASP A 236 14.06 -17.36 -62.09
CA ASP A 236 15.17 -16.69 -61.44
C ASP A 236 15.37 -17.09 -59.97
N LEU A 237 16.63 -17.35 -59.61
CA LEU A 237 17.06 -17.73 -58.26
C LEU A 237 16.48 -16.82 -57.16
N THR A 238 16.52 -15.50 -57.37
CA THR A 238 16.06 -14.53 -56.37
C THR A 238 14.58 -14.69 -56.07
N ALA A 239 13.76 -14.99 -57.08
CA ALA A 239 12.31 -15.09 -56.93
C ALA A 239 11.92 -16.34 -56.17
N ILE A 240 12.47 -17.50 -56.53
CA ILE A 240 12.18 -18.75 -55.83
C ILE A 240 12.65 -18.69 -54.38
N CYS A 241 13.87 -18.20 -54.12
CA CYS A 241 14.40 -18.11 -52.77
C CYS A 241 13.53 -17.22 -51.88
N CYS A 242 13.17 -16.02 -52.34
CA CYS A 242 12.34 -15.10 -51.59
C CYS A 242 10.90 -15.63 -51.39
N LEU A 243 10.29 -16.22 -52.42
CA LEU A 243 8.96 -16.82 -52.32
C LEU A 243 8.94 -18.00 -51.34
N CYS A 244 9.94 -18.87 -51.38
CA CYS A 244 10.04 -20.00 -50.47
C CYS A 244 10.23 -19.50 -49.03
N ILE A 245 11.14 -18.57 -48.78
CA ILE A 245 11.33 -17.97 -47.44
C ILE A 245 10.04 -17.32 -46.92
N ALA A 246 9.35 -16.53 -47.75
CA ALA A 246 8.06 -15.95 -47.38
C ALA A 246 7.03 -17.04 -47.06
N ALA A 247 6.97 -18.10 -47.87
CA ALA A 247 6.06 -19.22 -47.68
C ALA A 247 6.38 -20.02 -46.40
N ILE A 248 7.65 -20.22 -46.03
CA ILE A 248 8.06 -20.88 -44.79
C ILE A 248 7.51 -20.12 -43.59
N PHE A 249 7.80 -18.81 -43.49
CA PHE A 249 7.38 -18.01 -42.34
C PHE A 249 5.88 -17.74 -42.33
N GLN A 250 5.25 -17.55 -43.49
CA GLN A 250 3.80 -17.46 -43.59
C GLN A 250 3.13 -18.76 -43.14
N SER A 251 3.70 -19.92 -43.50
CA SER A 251 3.22 -21.22 -43.03
C SER A 251 3.41 -21.39 -41.53
N CYS A 252 4.49 -20.88 -40.95
CA CYS A 252 4.70 -20.85 -39.50
C CYS A 252 3.62 -20.04 -38.77
N ILE A 253 3.21 -18.89 -39.34
CA ILE A 253 2.09 -18.08 -38.83
C ILE A 253 0.77 -18.84 -38.96
N LEU A 254 0.51 -19.47 -40.12
CA LEU A 254 -0.71 -20.26 -40.36
C LEU A 254 -0.84 -21.46 -39.42
N CYS A 255 0.28 -22.09 -39.07
CA CYS A 255 0.35 -23.15 -38.08
C CYS A 255 0.31 -22.60 -36.64
N GLY A 256 0.36 -21.28 -36.44
CA GLY A 256 0.43 -20.66 -35.13
C GLY A 256 1.67 -21.06 -34.34
N LEU A 257 2.78 -21.39 -35.02
CA LEU A 257 4.12 -21.49 -34.41
C LEU A 257 4.62 -20.10 -34.04
N ILE A 258 4.40 -19.15 -34.95
CA ILE A 258 4.57 -17.72 -34.67
C ILE A 258 3.21 -17.20 -34.23
N PRO A 259 3.05 -16.75 -32.98
CA PRO A 259 1.78 -16.20 -32.55
C PRO A 259 1.55 -14.86 -33.26
N THR A 260 0.33 -14.69 -33.73
CA THR A 260 -0.14 -13.44 -34.34
C THR A 260 -1.38 -12.95 -33.64
N ASN A 261 -1.43 -11.64 -33.41
CA ASN A 261 -2.55 -10.93 -32.80
C ASN A 261 -3.74 -10.89 -33.77
N SER A 262 -4.56 -11.95 -33.75
CA SER A 262 -5.71 -12.11 -34.66
C SER A 262 -7.06 -12.20 -33.96
N ARG A 263 -7.09 -12.56 -32.67
CA ARG A 263 -8.33 -12.82 -31.90
C ARG A 263 -8.51 -11.94 -30.66
N TYR A 264 -7.87 -10.77 -30.59
CA TYR A 264 -8.07 -9.86 -29.44
C TYR A 264 -9.53 -9.41 -29.29
N PHE A 265 -10.25 -9.25 -30.40
CA PHE A 265 -11.67 -8.91 -30.35
C PHE A 265 -12.47 -10.00 -29.62
N GLU A 266 -12.27 -11.26 -30.01
CA GLU A 266 -12.94 -12.41 -29.39
C GLU A 266 -12.51 -12.56 -27.93
N LEU A 267 -11.22 -12.41 -27.62
CA LEU A 267 -10.69 -12.48 -26.25
C LEU A 267 -11.23 -11.35 -25.36
N PHE A 268 -11.29 -10.14 -25.89
CA PHE A 268 -11.84 -8.98 -25.18
C PHE A 268 -13.34 -9.18 -24.93
N GLN A 269 -14.11 -9.67 -25.92
CA GLN A 269 -15.53 -9.98 -25.73
C GLN A 269 -15.80 -11.16 -24.80
N SER A 270 -14.94 -12.18 -24.81
CA SER A 270 -15.14 -13.39 -23.99
C SER A 270 -14.73 -13.22 -22.53
N ASN A 271 -13.90 -12.20 -22.22
CA ASN A 271 -13.46 -11.92 -20.86
C ASN A 271 -14.58 -11.23 -20.07
N GLY A 272 -15.55 -12.01 -19.60
CA GLY A 272 -16.70 -11.51 -18.82
C GLY A 272 -16.36 -10.95 -17.42
N SER A 273 -15.09 -10.86 -17.04
CA SER A 273 -14.68 -10.29 -15.75
C SER A 273 -14.54 -8.76 -15.76
N LEU A 274 -14.48 -8.15 -16.95
CA LEU A 274 -14.31 -6.71 -17.10
C LEU A 274 -15.39 -6.17 -18.04
N ASP A 275 -16.29 -5.37 -17.49
CA ASP A 275 -17.23 -4.58 -18.25
C ASP A 275 -16.48 -3.35 -18.79
N ALA A 276 -16.20 -3.34 -20.10
CA ALA A 276 -15.38 -2.29 -20.71
C ALA A 276 -15.78 -1.99 -22.16
N GLU A 277 -15.44 -0.79 -22.62
CA GLU A 277 -15.52 -0.38 -24.02
C GLU A 277 -14.28 0.37 -24.49
N ILE A 278 -13.91 0.16 -25.75
CA ILE A 278 -12.87 0.94 -26.43
C ILE A 278 -13.53 1.75 -27.54
N THR A 279 -13.35 3.06 -27.47
CA THR A 279 -13.84 4.02 -28.45
C THR A 279 -12.69 4.65 -29.23
N ASP A 280 -13.01 5.30 -30.34
CA ASP A 280 -12.09 6.27 -30.95
C ASP A 280 -12.17 7.65 -30.26
N ASN A 281 -11.44 8.63 -30.80
CA ASN A 281 -11.47 10.02 -30.33
C ASN A 281 -12.83 10.72 -30.56
N THR A 282 -13.71 10.14 -31.39
CA THR A 282 -15.09 10.63 -31.63
C THR A 282 -16.13 9.83 -30.84
N PHE A 283 -15.68 9.08 -29.81
CA PHE A 283 -16.50 8.20 -28.98
C PHE A 283 -17.25 7.09 -29.74
N HIS A 284 -16.86 6.77 -30.97
CA HIS A 284 -17.42 5.63 -31.68
C HIS A 284 -16.87 4.32 -31.11
N ARG A 285 -17.78 3.45 -30.65
CA ARG A 285 -17.45 2.18 -30.00
C ARG A 285 -16.98 1.12 -30.99
N TYR A 286 -15.75 0.64 -30.83
CA TYR A 286 -15.16 -0.43 -31.65
C TYR A 286 -15.07 -1.78 -30.93
N TYR A 287 -14.77 -1.77 -29.64
CA TYR A 287 -14.64 -2.98 -28.84
C TYR A 287 -15.49 -2.86 -27.57
N TYR A 288 -16.00 -3.99 -27.12
CA TYR A 288 -16.68 -4.09 -25.85
C TYR A 288 -16.53 -5.45 -25.21
N SER A 289 -16.70 -5.46 -23.90
CA SER A 289 -16.68 -6.64 -23.05
C SER A 289 -17.80 -6.55 -22.02
N GLY A 290 -18.39 -7.68 -21.69
CA GLY A 290 -19.46 -7.80 -20.70
C GLY A 290 -20.67 -6.90 -20.98
N ASN A 291 -21.26 -6.36 -19.92
CA ASN A 291 -22.48 -5.54 -19.92
C ASN A 291 -22.19 -4.05 -19.72
N PHE A 292 -21.11 -3.54 -20.33
CA PHE A 292 -20.77 -2.11 -20.21
C PHE A 292 -21.92 -1.20 -20.71
N PRO A 293 -22.39 -0.24 -19.89
CA PRO A 293 -23.53 0.62 -20.22
C PRO A 293 -23.20 1.59 -21.36
N LYS A 294 -24.22 1.99 -22.13
CA LYS A 294 -24.03 3.04 -23.15
C LYS A 294 -23.99 4.40 -22.47
N LEU A 295 -22.80 4.97 -22.37
CA LEU A 295 -22.60 6.32 -21.84
C LEU A 295 -23.04 7.39 -22.87
N THR A 296 -23.56 8.50 -22.38
CA THR A 296 -23.75 9.74 -23.16
C THR A 296 -22.40 10.43 -23.40
N GLU A 297 -22.32 11.31 -24.40
CA GLU A 297 -21.08 12.05 -24.69
C GLU A 297 -20.66 12.95 -23.52
N GLU A 298 -21.62 13.64 -22.90
CA GLU A 298 -21.40 14.47 -21.71
C GLU A 298 -20.77 13.68 -20.57
N LEU A 299 -21.26 12.47 -20.29
CA LEU A 299 -20.70 11.64 -19.23
C LEU A 299 -19.26 11.21 -19.56
N ARG A 300 -18.96 10.91 -20.83
CA ARG A 300 -17.60 10.56 -21.26
C ARG A 300 -16.63 11.71 -21.07
N GLU A 301 -17.03 12.92 -21.42
CA GLU A 301 -16.21 14.12 -21.21
C GLU A 301 -15.92 14.35 -19.72
N CYS A 302 -16.94 14.18 -18.87
CA CYS A 302 -16.77 14.28 -17.43
C CYS A 302 -15.82 13.19 -16.88
N VAL A 303 -15.92 11.93 -17.34
CA VAL A 303 -15.02 10.85 -16.90
C VAL A 303 -13.58 11.15 -17.35
N ILE A 304 -13.39 11.70 -18.55
CA ILE A 304 -12.06 12.10 -19.04
C ILE A 304 -11.47 13.22 -18.19
N ALA A 305 -12.28 14.22 -17.82
CA ALA A 305 -11.84 15.35 -17.02
C ALA A 305 -11.47 14.93 -15.58
N ASN A 306 -12.29 14.08 -14.97
CA ASN A 306 -12.16 13.70 -13.55
C ASN A 306 -11.47 12.35 -13.35
N SER A 307 -11.04 11.68 -14.41
CA SER A 307 -10.47 10.31 -14.47
C SER A 307 -11.39 9.17 -14.00
N SER A 308 -12.41 9.47 -13.19
CA SER A 308 -13.45 8.53 -12.78
C SER A 308 -14.74 9.24 -12.37
N ILE A 309 -15.89 8.58 -12.55
CA ILE A 309 -17.20 9.02 -12.06
C ILE A 309 -17.90 7.85 -11.37
N GLN A 310 -18.53 8.12 -10.23
CA GLN A 310 -19.37 7.18 -9.52
C GLN A 310 -20.85 7.43 -9.88
N GLU A 311 -21.54 6.39 -10.36
CA GLU A 311 -22.99 6.36 -10.56
C GLU A 311 -23.57 5.08 -9.98
N ASN A 312 -24.56 5.18 -9.08
CA ASN A 312 -25.36 4.04 -8.58
C ASN A 312 -24.53 2.83 -8.09
N GLY A 313 -23.44 3.07 -7.33
CA GLY A 313 -22.57 2.00 -6.83
C GLY A 313 -21.55 1.47 -7.84
N VAL A 314 -21.52 2.01 -9.05
CA VAL A 314 -20.58 1.64 -10.11
C VAL A 314 -19.63 2.80 -10.39
N LEU A 315 -18.33 2.51 -10.36
CA LEU A 315 -17.27 3.46 -10.68
C LEU A 315 -16.84 3.27 -12.13
N ILE A 316 -17.08 4.27 -12.97
CA ILE A 316 -16.62 4.32 -14.35
C ILE A 316 -15.24 4.98 -14.37
N LYS A 317 -14.25 4.31 -14.93
CA LYS A 317 -12.88 4.80 -15.06
C LYS A 317 -12.46 4.95 -16.52
N HIS A 318 -11.41 5.73 -16.74
CA HIS A 318 -10.89 6.05 -18.07
C HIS A 318 -9.36 5.99 -18.17
N ILE A 319 -8.87 5.48 -19.31
CA ILE A 319 -7.47 5.59 -19.74
C ILE A 319 -7.41 5.95 -21.24
N PRO A 320 -6.54 6.89 -21.65
CA PRO A 320 -6.29 7.17 -23.07
C PRO A 320 -5.49 6.05 -23.75
N VAL A 321 -5.91 5.67 -24.96
CA VAL A 321 -5.21 4.67 -25.79
C VAL A 321 -4.83 5.26 -27.15
N LYS A 322 -3.88 4.63 -27.85
CA LYS A 322 -3.48 5.11 -29.18
C LYS A 322 -4.65 5.00 -30.16
N GLY A 323 -5.25 6.14 -30.50
CA GLY A 323 -6.38 6.25 -31.41
C GLY A 323 -7.74 6.31 -30.74
N GLY A 324 -7.81 6.54 -29.42
CA GLY A 324 -9.09 6.70 -28.73
C GLY A 324 -9.02 6.56 -27.21
N HIS A 325 -10.05 5.97 -26.62
CA HIS A 325 -10.25 5.87 -25.17
C HIS A 325 -10.68 4.47 -24.74
N LEU A 326 -10.25 4.05 -23.54
CA LEU A 326 -10.73 2.85 -22.86
C LEU A 326 -11.54 3.28 -21.64
N PHE A 327 -12.78 2.83 -21.57
CA PHE A 327 -13.64 2.98 -20.39
C PHE A 327 -13.94 1.62 -19.79
N TRP A 328 -13.97 1.52 -18.47
CA TRP A 328 -14.40 0.30 -17.78
C TRP A 328 -15.14 0.64 -16.50
N THR A 329 -15.97 -0.29 -16.04
CA THR A 329 -16.75 -0.16 -14.81
C THR A 329 -16.23 -1.09 -13.73
N GLU A 330 -16.24 -0.61 -12.50
CA GLU A 330 -15.95 -1.37 -11.28
C GLU A 330 -17.13 -1.25 -10.32
N ASP A 331 -17.62 -2.36 -9.80
CA ASP A 331 -18.65 -2.36 -8.76
C ASP A 331 -18.00 -2.02 -7.41
N ILE A 332 -18.42 -0.90 -6.82
CA ILE A 332 -17.98 -0.42 -5.52
C ILE A 332 -19.12 -0.43 -4.49
N SER A 333 -20.27 -1.04 -4.80
CA SER A 333 -21.45 -1.05 -3.92
C SER A 333 -21.11 -1.62 -2.54
N VAL A 334 -20.37 -2.73 -2.49
CA VAL A 334 -19.93 -3.36 -1.23
C VAL A 334 -19.05 -2.42 -0.39
N LEU A 335 -18.21 -1.60 -1.04
CA LEU A 335 -17.37 -0.64 -0.32
C LEU A 335 -18.22 0.50 0.25
N LEU A 336 -19.22 0.97 -0.49
CA LEU A 336 -20.12 2.03 -0.03
C LEU A 336 -20.95 1.56 1.18
N ASP A 337 -21.47 0.34 1.14
CA ASP A 337 -22.19 -0.26 2.27
C ASP A 337 -21.29 -0.31 3.53
N GLN A 338 -20.03 -0.74 3.37
CA GLN A 338 -19.06 -0.76 4.48
C GLN A 338 -18.74 0.65 5.03
N TYR A 339 -18.68 1.66 4.16
CA TYR A 339 -18.46 3.04 4.61
C TYR A 339 -19.65 3.54 5.43
N GLN A 340 -20.87 3.22 5.00
CA GLN A 340 -22.08 3.60 5.74
C GLN A 340 -22.13 2.90 7.11
N ASP A 341 -21.83 1.60 7.17
CA ASP A 341 -21.76 0.85 8.44
C ASP A 341 -20.75 1.48 9.43
N ILE A 342 -19.60 1.96 8.93
CA ILE A 342 -18.58 2.63 9.75
C ILE A 342 -19.08 3.97 10.29
N GLU A 343 -19.77 4.75 9.45
CA GLU A 343 -20.33 6.05 9.84
C GLU A 343 -21.39 5.87 10.93
N GLU A 344 -22.30 4.91 10.77
CA GLU A 344 -23.31 4.56 11.78
C GLU A 344 -22.67 4.12 13.12
N GLN A 345 -21.62 3.28 13.07
CA GLN A 345 -20.88 2.87 14.27
C GLN A 345 -20.17 4.04 14.96
N GLN A 346 -19.65 4.99 14.18
CA GLN A 346 -18.96 6.17 14.72
C GLN A 346 -19.95 7.08 15.47
N GLU A 347 -21.15 7.28 14.92
CA GLU A 347 -22.22 8.02 15.60
C GLU A 347 -22.62 7.32 16.91
N GLU A 348 -22.90 6.02 16.90
CA GLU A 348 -23.29 5.25 18.09
C GLU A 348 -22.22 5.33 19.19
N LEU A 349 -20.94 5.16 18.83
CA LEU A 349 -19.83 5.24 19.77
C LEU A 349 -19.69 6.64 20.38
N THR A 350 -19.97 7.69 19.60
CA THR A 350 -19.89 9.07 20.06
C THR A 350 -20.99 9.34 21.10
N GLU A 351 -22.23 8.93 20.83
CA GLU A 351 -23.33 9.05 21.77
C GLU A 351 -23.07 8.26 23.07
N ARG A 352 -22.59 7.01 22.93
CA ARG A 352 -22.28 6.16 24.08
C ARG A 352 -21.18 6.76 24.96
N ASN A 353 -20.14 7.34 24.36
CA ASN A 353 -19.08 8.00 25.11
C ASN A 353 -19.59 9.23 25.87
N GLN A 354 -20.47 10.04 25.27
CA GLN A 354 -21.08 11.18 25.96
C GLN A 354 -21.93 10.72 27.15
N LEU A 355 -22.74 9.68 26.98
CA LEU A 355 -23.53 9.09 28.07
C LEU A 355 -22.62 8.57 29.20
N LEU A 356 -21.54 7.85 28.85
CA LEU A 356 -20.58 7.35 29.84
C LEU A 356 -19.96 8.50 30.64
N GLN A 357 -19.52 9.58 29.98
CA GLN A 357 -18.99 10.76 30.69
C GLN A 357 -20.00 11.36 31.66
N MET A 358 -21.27 11.51 31.24
CA MET A 358 -22.33 11.99 32.13
C MET A 358 -22.57 11.05 33.32
N THR A 359 -22.55 9.73 33.10
CA THR A 359 -22.68 8.75 34.19
C THR A 359 -21.53 8.83 35.19
N TYR A 360 -20.28 8.96 34.71
CA TYR A 360 -19.11 9.12 35.58
C TYR A 360 -19.20 10.39 36.43
N GLN A 361 -19.60 11.52 35.83
CA GLN A 361 -19.78 12.78 36.56
C GLN A 361 -20.87 12.66 37.63
N LYS A 362 -22.00 12.05 37.28
CA LYS A 362 -23.10 11.82 38.22
C LYS A 362 -22.69 10.88 39.36
N GLU A 363 -21.97 9.81 39.06
CA GLU A 363 -21.51 8.86 40.07
C GLU A 363 -20.45 9.47 40.99
N ALA A 364 -19.52 10.26 40.46
CA ALA A 364 -18.53 11.00 41.25
C ALA A 364 -19.20 12.01 42.20
N ALA A 365 -20.19 12.75 41.71
CA ALA A 365 -20.99 13.66 42.54
C ALA A 365 -21.77 12.91 43.62
N ARG A 366 -22.36 11.76 43.28
CA ARG A 366 -23.08 10.90 44.23
C ARG A 366 -22.15 10.38 45.33
N LYS A 367 -20.99 9.82 44.98
CA LYS A 367 -20.00 9.33 45.95
C LYS A 367 -19.50 10.44 46.88
N LYS A 368 -19.26 11.64 46.35
CA LYS A 368 -18.87 12.80 47.16
C LYS A 368 -19.96 13.17 48.18
N LEU A 369 -21.22 13.17 47.75
CA LEU A 369 -22.36 13.48 48.63
C LEU A 369 -22.57 12.38 49.69
N GLU A 370 -22.46 11.11 49.30
CA GLU A 370 -22.53 9.96 50.22
C GLU A 370 -21.47 10.07 51.32
N GLU A 371 -20.22 10.39 50.96
CA GLU A 371 -19.14 10.54 51.94
C GLU A 371 -19.34 11.78 52.83
N GLN A 372 -19.81 12.90 52.27
CA GLN A 372 -20.16 14.08 53.08
C GLN A 372 -21.25 13.77 54.11
N ASN A 373 -22.32 13.07 53.71
CA ASN A 373 -23.39 12.66 54.62
C ASN A 373 -22.88 11.70 55.71
N ARG A 374 -22.02 10.75 55.34
CA ARG A 374 -21.40 9.82 56.30
C ARG A 374 -20.59 10.57 57.37
N LEU A 375 -19.74 11.52 56.95
CA LEU A 375 -18.93 12.32 57.87
C LEU A 375 -19.80 13.20 58.79
N LEU A 376 -20.85 13.81 58.25
CA LEU A 376 -21.80 14.61 59.03
C LEU A 376 -22.51 13.78 60.10
N ASN A 377 -23.05 12.62 59.73
CA ASN A 377 -23.73 11.72 60.67
C ASN A 377 -22.79 11.28 61.80
N MET A 378 -21.56 10.90 61.46
CA MET A 378 -20.56 10.51 62.44
C MET A 378 -20.19 11.64 63.42
N ILE A 379 -20.04 12.89 62.93
CA ILE A 379 -19.78 14.05 63.80
C ILE A 379 -20.97 14.30 64.74
N GLN A 380 -22.19 14.22 64.20
CA GLN A 380 -23.42 14.42 64.97
C GLN A 380 -23.57 13.37 66.08
N ASP A 381 -23.31 12.10 65.77
CA ASP A 381 -23.36 11.00 66.75
C ASP A 381 -22.33 11.20 67.88
N GLN A 382 -21.10 11.61 67.56
CA GLN A 382 -20.02 11.82 68.53
C GLN A 382 -20.22 13.05 69.43
N THR A 383 -20.96 14.05 68.96
CA THR A 383 -21.17 15.33 69.68
C THR A 383 -22.56 15.47 70.30
N TYR A 384 -23.34 14.39 70.30
CA TYR A 384 -24.74 14.37 70.77
C TYR A 384 -24.89 14.90 72.21
N LYS A 385 -23.99 14.50 73.12
CA LYS A 385 -24.00 14.95 74.53
C LYS A 385 -23.89 16.47 74.64
N GLN A 386 -23.01 17.09 73.87
CA GLN A 386 -22.81 18.54 73.88
C GLN A 386 -23.99 19.28 73.24
N TYR A 387 -24.65 18.70 72.24
CA TYR A 387 -25.90 19.24 71.71
C TYR A 387 -27.03 19.23 72.75
N GLU A 388 -27.17 18.14 73.51
CA GLU A 388 -28.14 18.10 74.62
C GLU A 388 -27.80 19.11 75.72
N LEU A 389 -26.52 19.24 76.09
CA LEU A 389 -26.06 20.21 77.07
C LEU A 389 -26.37 21.64 76.62
N LEU A 390 -26.07 21.97 75.37
CA LEU A 390 -26.35 23.27 74.78
C LEU A 390 -27.86 23.56 74.71
N SER A 391 -28.68 22.57 74.35
CA SER A 391 -30.14 22.67 74.42
C SER A 391 -30.64 22.93 75.85
N SER A 392 -30.04 22.27 76.84
CA SER A 392 -30.38 22.48 78.25
C SER A 392 -30.04 23.91 78.72
N TYR A 393 -28.90 24.45 78.28
CA TYR A 393 -28.51 25.83 78.59
C TYR A 393 -29.41 26.85 77.89
N MET A 394 -29.78 26.62 76.62
CA MET A 394 -30.75 27.47 75.92
C MET A 394 -32.10 27.52 76.64
N LYS A 395 -32.62 26.36 77.06
CA LYS A 395 -33.88 26.28 77.80
C LYS A 395 -33.82 27.00 79.15
N LYS A 396 -32.71 26.87 79.88
CA LYS A 396 -32.49 27.62 81.14
C LYS A 396 -32.38 29.12 80.89
N LEU A 397 -31.71 29.52 79.81
CA LEU A 397 -31.52 30.92 79.43
C LEU A 397 -32.86 31.59 79.10
N GLU A 398 -33.79 30.89 78.44
CA GLU A 398 -35.17 31.36 78.21
C GLU A 398 -36.01 31.53 79.49
N GLN A 399 -35.67 30.79 80.56
CA GLN A 399 -36.42 30.77 81.83
C GLN A 399 -35.83 31.70 82.90
N THR A 400 -34.67 32.30 82.64
CA THR A 400 -33.92 33.08 83.62
C THR A 400 -34.32 34.56 83.57
N GLU A 401 -34.74 35.12 84.71
CA GLU A 401 -35.05 36.57 84.84
C GLU A 401 -33.87 37.40 85.38
N SER A 402 -32.85 36.73 85.95
CA SER A 402 -31.63 37.38 86.48
C SER A 402 -30.62 37.67 85.37
N ARG A 403 -30.18 38.92 85.26
CA ARG A 403 -29.18 39.33 84.27
C ARG A 403 -27.82 38.66 84.47
N GLU A 404 -27.41 38.41 85.72
CA GLU A 404 -26.13 37.76 86.01
C GLU A 404 -26.13 36.28 85.62
N GLU A 405 -27.25 35.59 85.87
CA GLU A 405 -27.41 34.18 85.49
C GLU A 405 -27.56 34.04 83.97
N TYR A 406 -28.22 35.00 83.31
CA TYR A 406 -28.31 35.09 81.85
C TYR A 406 -26.93 35.21 81.19
N ASP A 407 -26.10 36.16 81.64
CA ASP A 407 -24.76 36.39 81.09
C ASP A 407 -23.84 35.17 81.32
N MET A 408 -24.00 34.49 82.47
CA MET A 408 -23.26 33.26 82.77
C MET A 408 -23.69 32.09 81.89
N LEU A 409 -24.99 31.88 81.67
CA LEU A 409 -25.51 30.85 80.77
C LEU A 409 -25.10 31.09 79.31
N LEU A 410 -25.11 32.35 78.86
CA LEU A 410 -24.61 32.71 77.54
C LEU A 410 -23.12 32.37 77.39
N SER A 411 -22.33 32.66 78.42
CA SER A 411 -20.89 32.32 78.43
C SER A 411 -20.67 30.80 78.38
N LYS A 412 -21.47 30.00 79.11
CA LYS A 412 -21.48 28.53 79.02
C LYS A 412 -21.80 28.02 77.61
N ILE A 413 -22.80 28.61 76.95
CA ILE A 413 -23.17 28.27 75.57
C ILE A 413 -22.01 28.54 74.61
N VAL A 414 -21.29 29.67 74.78
CA VAL A 414 -20.13 29.99 73.95
C VAL A 414 -19.01 28.96 74.13
N VAL A 415 -18.74 28.50 75.36
CA VAL A 415 -17.71 27.47 75.62
C VAL A 415 -18.07 26.15 74.92
N VAL A 416 -19.27 25.61 75.17
CA VAL A 416 -19.71 24.35 74.54
C VAL A 416 -19.80 24.48 73.01
N GLY A 417 -20.27 25.63 72.52
CA GLY A 417 -20.30 25.93 71.08
C GLY A 417 -18.90 25.99 70.44
N THR A 418 -17.90 26.42 71.21
CA THR A 418 -16.49 26.45 70.78
C THR A 418 -15.93 25.04 70.66
N TYR A 419 -16.24 24.17 71.61
CA TYR A 419 -15.92 22.76 71.51
C TYR A 419 -16.55 22.12 70.28
N LEU A 420 -17.86 22.27 70.08
CA LEU A 420 -18.55 21.73 68.90
C LEU A 420 -17.89 22.20 67.58
N LYS A 421 -17.58 23.49 67.50
CA LYS A 421 -16.88 24.08 66.35
C LYS A 421 -15.50 23.47 66.14
N ARG A 422 -14.69 23.38 67.20
CA ARG A 422 -13.31 22.88 67.11
C ARG A 422 -13.25 21.38 66.90
N ARG A 423 -14.11 20.61 67.56
CA ARG A 423 -14.24 19.16 67.37
C ARG A 423 -14.62 18.82 65.93
N LYS A 424 -15.61 19.53 65.36
CA LYS A 424 -15.96 19.41 63.94
C LYS A 424 -14.75 19.67 63.04
N ASN A 425 -14.02 20.76 63.30
CA ASN A 425 -12.85 21.10 62.50
C ASN A 425 -11.76 20.03 62.60
N LEU A 426 -11.45 19.52 63.79
CA LEU A 426 -10.46 18.44 63.98
C LEU A 426 -10.85 17.17 63.22
N VAL A 427 -12.13 16.77 63.26
CA VAL A 427 -12.63 15.62 62.48
C VAL A 427 -12.49 15.88 60.98
N LEU A 428 -12.90 17.05 60.49
CA LEU A 428 -12.76 17.39 59.07
C LEU A 428 -11.30 17.43 58.61
N THR A 429 -10.39 17.95 59.44
CA THR A 429 -8.94 17.96 59.17
C THR A 429 -8.39 16.55 59.09
N ARG A 430 -8.77 15.66 60.01
CA ARG A 430 -8.40 14.23 59.98
C ARG A 430 -8.74 13.59 58.63
N TYR A 431 -9.99 13.69 58.18
CA TYR A 431 -10.46 13.04 56.95
C TYR A 431 -10.04 13.75 55.65
N SER A 432 -9.58 15.00 55.72
CA SER A 432 -9.03 15.71 54.56
C SER A 432 -7.51 15.57 54.41
N SER A 433 -6.82 15.12 55.46
CA SER A 433 -5.38 14.87 55.47
C SER A 433 -5.02 13.51 54.88
N GLN A 434 -3.94 13.42 54.10
CA GLN A 434 -3.37 12.13 53.70
C GLN A 434 -2.74 11.46 54.92
N GLY A 435 -3.28 10.32 55.34
CA GLY A 435 -2.71 9.50 56.42
C GLY A 435 -3.39 9.62 57.79
N ASP A 436 -4.60 10.18 57.87
CA ASP A 436 -5.42 10.17 59.10
C ASP A 436 -4.67 10.82 60.30
N SER A 437 -3.90 11.88 60.02
CA SER A 437 -2.97 12.49 60.98
C SER A 437 -3.44 13.86 61.44
N LEU A 438 -3.40 14.11 62.75
CA LEU A 438 -3.56 15.45 63.34
C LEU A 438 -2.23 15.93 63.91
N THR A 439 -2.06 17.25 63.98
CA THR A 439 -0.83 17.86 64.51
C THR A 439 -1.02 18.42 65.90
N MET A 440 0.07 18.55 66.66
CA MET A 440 0.06 19.26 67.94
C MET A 440 -0.40 20.71 67.81
N ALA A 441 -0.19 21.34 66.65
CA ALA A 441 -0.68 22.68 66.35
C ALA A 441 -2.21 22.74 66.35
N ASP A 442 -2.88 21.70 65.83
CA ASP A 442 -4.34 21.60 65.82
C ASP A 442 -4.92 21.51 67.24
N LEU A 443 -4.29 20.72 68.10
CA LEU A 443 -4.64 20.62 69.52
C LEU A 443 -4.40 21.95 70.25
N LYS A 444 -3.22 22.54 70.06
CA LYS A 444 -2.83 23.83 70.64
C LYS A 444 -3.81 24.93 70.27
N GLN A 445 -4.21 25.00 69.00
CA GLN A 445 -5.19 25.98 68.52
C GLN A 445 -6.59 25.75 69.13
N SER A 446 -6.99 24.48 69.27
CA SER A 446 -8.29 24.13 69.85
C SER A 446 -8.36 24.46 71.34
N LEU A 447 -7.32 24.10 72.09
CA LEU A 447 -7.17 24.48 73.50
C LEU A 447 -7.06 26.00 73.68
N ALA A 448 -6.38 26.71 72.77
CA ALA A 448 -6.27 28.16 72.83
C ALA A 448 -7.63 28.86 72.76
N GLU A 449 -8.49 28.49 71.80
CA GLU A 449 -9.81 29.11 71.65
C GLU A 449 -10.73 28.76 72.82
N SER A 450 -10.71 27.51 73.28
CA SER A 450 -11.53 27.10 74.42
C SER A 450 -11.08 27.74 75.73
N CYS A 451 -9.77 27.83 75.99
CA CYS A 451 -9.23 28.57 77.14
C CYS A 451 -9.52 30.07 77.09
N GLU A 452 -9.53 30.70 75.91
CA GLU A 452 -9.90 32.11 75.79
C GLU A 452 -11.37 32.32 76.16
N ASN A 453 -12.26 31.44 75.71
CA ASN A 453 -13.69 31.54 75.98
C ASN A 453 -14.05 31.21 77.44
N LEU A 454 -13.23 30.43 78.16
CA LEU A 454 -13.40 30.21 79.60
C LEU A 454 -13.25 31.49 80.45
N LYS A 455 -12.54 32.50 79.94
CA LYS A 455 -12.44 33.81 80.62
C LYS A 455 -13.81 34.50 80.72
N LEU A 456 -14.71 34.25 79.77
CA LEU A 456 -16.09 34.78 79.80
C LEU A 456 -16.86 34.25 81.02
N CYS A 457 -16.55 33.02 81.45
CA CYS A 457 -17.10 32.39 82.64
C CYS A 457 -16.37 32.78 83.94
N ARG A 458 -15.49 33.79 83.89
CA ARG A 458 -14.64 34.23 85.01
C ARG A 458 -13.65 33.17 85.50
N ILE A 459 -13.37 32.15 84.69
CA ILE A 459 -12.39 31.11 84.98
C ILE A 459 -11.05 31.51 84.35
N ARG A 460 -9.97 31.55 85.14
CA ARG A 460 -8.62 31.78 84.61
C ARG A 460 -8.08 30.49 84.00
N ALA A 461 -8.04 30.40 82.68
CA ALA A 461 -7.55 29.22 81.97
C ALA A 461 -6.17 29.48 81.33
N ALA A 462 -5.25 28.54 81.49
CA ALA A 462 -3.97 28.50 80.81
C ALA A 462 -3.67 27.08 80.33
N TYR A 463 -2.88 26.94 79.27
CA TYR A 463 -2.52 25.63 78.75
C TYR A 463 -1.04 25.58 78.35
N TYR A 464 -0.47 24.39 78.38
CA TYR A 464 0.86 24.10 77.86
C TYR A 464 0.84 22.79 77.07
N VAL A 465 1.25 22.85 75.81
CA VAL A 465 1.43 21.68 74.96
C VAL A 465 2.89 21.60 74.58
N GLN A 466 3.52 20.44 74.82
CA GLN A 466 4.90 20.22 74.45
C GLN A 466 5.04 20.07 72.92
N ASP A 467 5.71 21.04 72.28
CA ASP A 467 6.03 20.99 70.84
C ASP A 467 7.17 19.97 70.60
N LYS A 468 6.82 18.76 70.13
CA LYS A 468 7.74 17.77 69.57
C LYS A 468 7.26 17.37 68.17
N GLU A 469 8.19 17.23 67.22
CA GLU A 469 7.91 16.99 65.78
C GLU A 469 7.39 15.57 65.44
N LYS A 470 7.06 14.72 66.43
CA LYS A 470 6.52 13.39 66.14
C LYS A 470 5.02 13.46 65.84
N GLN A 471 4.60 12.87 64.72
CA GLN A 471 3.19 12.66 64.39
C GLN A 471 2.56 11.70 65.42
N LEU A 472 1.46 12.12 66.04
CA LEU A 472 0.63 11.29 66.94
C LEU A 472 -0.55 10.71 66.16
N GLN A 473 -1.16 9.64 66.69
CA GLN A 473 -2.42 9.17 66.13
C GLN A 473 -3.50 10.23 66.33
N ALA A 474 -4.33 10.47 65.32
CA ALA A 474 -5.40 11.46 65.40
C ALA A 474 -6.35 11.19 66.57
N ASP A 475 -6.58 9.92 66.91
CA ASP A 475 -7.42 9.53 68.05
C ASP A 475 -6.87 10.04 69.39
N ASP A 476 -5.55 10.11 69.58
CA ASP A 476 -4.95 10.61 70.82
C ASP A 476 -5.19 12.11 71.02
N ILE A 477 -5.10 12.88 69.93
CA ILE A 477 -5.36 14.33 69.93
C ILE A 477 -6.84 14.60 70.19
N LEU A 478 -7.73 13.83 69.55
CA LEU A 478 -9.17 13.95 69.75
C LEU A 478 -9.55 13.59 71.19
N ASN A 479 -9.06 12.47 71.72
CA ASN A 479 -9.29 12.05 73.09
C ASN A 479 -8.75 13.07 74.11
N CYS A 480 -7.61 13.70 73.83
CA CYS A 480 -7.06 14.76 74.66
C CYS A 480 -7.98 15.98 74.73
N TYR A 481 -8.53 16.39 73.60
CA TYR A 481 -9.44 17.53 73.54
C TYR A 481 -10.81 17.21 74.16
N ASP A 482 -11.31 15.99 73.95
CA ASP A 482 -12.55 15.50 74.56
C ASP A 482 -12.42 15.41 76.09
N PHE A 483 -11.24 15.02 76.59
CA PHE A 483 -10.96 15.02 78.02
C PHE A 483 -10.93 16.43 78.61
N PHE A 484 -10.33 17.40 77.90
CA PHE A 484 -10.37 18.80 78.30
C PHE A 484 -11.82 19.28 78.42
N GLU A 485 -12.65 19.05 77.40
CA GLU A 485 -14.04 19.48 77.42
C GLU A 485 -14.83 18.80 78.55
N TRP A 486 -14.73 17.47 78.67
CA TRP A 486 -15.42 16.75 79.74
C TRP A 486 -15.03 17.28 81.13
N LEU A 487 -13.75 17.56 81.36
CA LEU A 487 -13.27 18.07 82.64
C LEU A 487 -13.87 19.44 82.96
N ILE A 488 -13.91 20.32 81.95
CA ILE A 488 -14.52 21.66 82.07
C ILE A 488 -16.03 21.55 82.30
N GLU A 489 -16.74 20.67 81.57
CA GLU A 489 -18.18 20.43 81.75
C GLU A 489 -18.52 20.02 83.20
N GLN A 490 -17.73 19.13 83.81
CA GLN A 490 -17.97 18.66 85.18
C GLN A 490 -17.66 19.72 86.24
N LEU A 491 -16.66 20.55 86.00
CA LEU A 491 -16.10 21.46 86.99
C LEU A 491 -16.56 22.91 86.84
N PHE A 492 -17.40 23.18 85.84
CA PHE A 492 -17.77 24.53 85.39
C PHE A 492 -18.22 25.48 86.51
N ASP A 493 -18.99 24.97 87.48
CA ASP A 493 -19.59 25.76 88.56
C ASP A 493 -18.70 25.90 89.81
N VAL A 494 -17.54 25.26 89.79
CA VAL A 494 -16.79 24.90 91.00
C VAL A 494 -15.35 25.44 90.98
N ILE A 495 -14.84 25.79 89.80
CA ILE A 495 -13.43 26.15 89.59
C ILE A 495 -13.24 27.65 89.36
N ASN A 496 -12.14 28.17 89.88
CA ASN A 496 -11.71 29.55 89.65
C ASN A 496 -10.58 29.66 88.62
N SER A 497 -9.77 28.60 88.48
CA SER A 497 -8.72 28.53 87.47
C SER A 497 -8.38 27.10 87.08
N VAL A 498 -7.92 26.93 85.84
CA VAL A 498 -7.46 25.65 85.29
C VAL A 498 -6.17 25.87 84.51
N PHE A 499 -5.15 25.07 84.81
CA PHE A 499 -3.93 24.96 84.03
C PHE A 499 -3.82 23.57 83.42
N PHE A 500 -3.99 23.47 82.11
CA PHE A 500 -4.02 22.21 81.38
C PHE A 500 -2.70 21.93 80.68
N ARG A 501 -1.99 20.88 81.09
CA ARG A 501 -0.66 20.54 80.58
C ARG A 501 -0.69 19.21 79.84
N VAL A 502 -0.20 19.22 78.60
CA VAL A 502 -0.03 18.03 77.75
C VAL A 502 1.45 17.82 77.48
N THR A 503 1.97 16.67 77.89
CA THR A 503 3.37 16.28 77.71
C THR A 503 3.46 14.90 77.09
N GLN A 504 4.51 14.63 76.31
CA GLN A 504 4.74 13.33 75.70
C GLN A 504 5.91 12.61 76.39
N ILE A 505 5.61 11.47 77.00
CA ILE A 505 6.57 10.60 77.72
C ILE A 505 6.46 9.20 77.13
N ASP A 506 7.59 8.61 76.71
CA ASP A 506 7.66 7.24 76.14
C ASP A 506 6.60 6.95 75.06
N GLU A 507 6.45 7.90 74.12
CA GLU A 507 5.49 7.88 72.99
C GLU A 507 4.00 7.99 73.35
N LYS A 508 3.64 8.09 74.64
CA LYS A 508 2.25 8.30 75.10
C LYS A 508 1.99 9.76 75.46
N LEU A 509 0.75 10.20 75.23
CA LEU A 509 0.27 11.48 75.73
C LEU A 509 -0.05 11.37 77.22
N GLN A 510 0.52 12.27 78.01
CA GLN A 510 0.17 12.40 79.40
C GLN A 510 -0.45 13.77 79.64
N ILE A 511 -1.64 13.77 80.20
CA ILE A 511 -2.35 14.98 80.60
C ILE A 511 -2.17 15.17 82.10
N SER A 512 -1.80 16.38 82.47
CA SER A 512 -1.71 16.84 83.86
C SER A 512 -2.46 18.16 83.97
N VAL A 513 -3.39 18.26 84.90
CA VAL A 513 -4.24 19.45 85.07
C VAL A 513 -4.13 19.94 86.50
N HIS A 514 -3.83 21.22 86.68
CA HIS A 514 -3.92 21.88 87.97
C HIS A 514 -5.18 22.73 88.01
N VAL A 515 -5.97 22.59 89.07
CA VAL A 515 -7.26 23.24 89.23
C VAL A 515 -7.31 23.92 90.59
N MET A 516 -7.75 25.17 90.63
CA MET A 516 -8.10 25.84 91.89
C MET A 516 -9.61 25.81 92.10
N SER A 517 -10.03 25.23 93.22
CA SER A 517 -11.44 25.15 93.61
C SER A 517 -11.60 25.35 95.12
N SER A 518 -12.67 26.05 95.49
CA SER A 518 -13.10 26.24 96.88
C SER A 518 -13.84 25.04 97.47
N THR A 519 -14.14 24.00 96.66
CA THR A 519 -14.84 22.79 97.10
C THR A 519 -14.11 21.53 96.65
N ASP A 520 -14.41 20.40 97.29
CA ASP A 520 -13.81 19.11 96.95
C ASP A 520 -14.29 18.61 95.57
N ILE A 521 -13.35 18.51 94.63
CA ILE A 521 -13.60 18.14 93.24
C ILE A 521 -13.86 16.63 93.04
N HIS A 522 -13.54 15.77 94.03
CA HIS A 522 -13.71 14.32 93.91
C HIS A 522 -15.16 13.92 93.63
N ASN A 523 -16.12 14.69 94.14
CA ASN A 523 -17.54 14.40 93.95
C ASN A 523 -18.02 14.60 92.50
N PHE A 524 -17.34 15.45 91.73
CA PHE A 524 -17.70 15.80 90.36
C PHE A 524 -17.01 14.92 89.31
N LEU A 525 -15.93 14.21 89.69
CA LEU A 525 -15.10 13.41 88.76
C LEU A 525 -15.31 11.90 88.87
N LYS A 526 -16.40 11.46 89.53
CA LYS A 526 -16.69 10.02 89.78
C LYS A 526 -16.85 9.19 88.51
N GLU A 527 -17.19 9.80 87.37
CA GLU A 527 -17.39 9.09 86.10
C GLU A 527 -16.08 8.48 85.54
N ARG A 528 -14.90 8.95 85.99
CA ARG A 528 -13.59 8.43 85.56
C ARG A 528 -12.71 8.04 86.75
N PRO A 529 -12.86 6.81 87.29
CA PRO A 529 -12.10 6.36 88.46
C PRO A 529 -10.60 6.15 88.20
N GLU A 530 -10.19 6.15 86.92
CA GLU A 530 -8.79 6.05 86.47
C GLU A 530 -7.96 7.32 86.67
N LEU A 531 -8.58 8.43 87.06
CA LEU A 531 -7.90 9.69 87.32
C LEU A 531 -7.16 9.66 88.65
N LEU A 532 -5.89 10.03 88.62
CA LEU A 532 -5.11 10.24 89.83
C LEU A 532 -5.31 11.68 90.29
N ILE A 533 -6.08 11.86 91.38
CA ILE A 533 -6.38 13.17 91.97
C ILE A 533 -5.59 13.31 93.25
N GLN A 534 -4.82 14.38 93.38
CA GLN A 534 -4.04 14.72 94.56
C GLN A 534 -4.36 16.16 94.99
N GLN A 535 -4.58 16.38 96.28
CA GLN A 535 -4.69 17.72 96.84
C GLN A 535 -3.29 18.22 97.19
N GLU A 536 -2.84 19.31 96.57
CA GLU A 536 -1.52 19.88 96.83
C GLU A 536 -1.59 20.89 97.99
N GLU A 537 -2.60 21.77 97.99
CA GLU A 537 -2.86 22.78 99.03
C GLU A 537 -4.37 22.90 99.34
N GLU A 538 -4.78 23.75 100.32
CA GLU A 538 -6.19 23.84 100.78
C GLU A 538 -7.22 24.09 99.66
N GLN A 539 -6.83 24.73 98.55
CA GLN A 539 -7.69 25.01 97.40
C GLN A 539 -7.12 24.55 96.05
N GLU A 540 -6.00 23.81 96.05
CA GLU A 540 -5.29 23.41 94.82
C GLU A 540 -5.31 21.89 94.63
N TRP A 541 -5.71 21.48 93.43
CA TRP A 541 -5.88 20.09 93.06
C TRP A 541 -5.09 19.75 91.80
N PHE A 542 -4.37 18.64 91.85
CA PHE A 542 -3.64 18.06 90.73
C PHE A 542 -4.34 16.81 90.21
N ILE A 543 -4.63 16.79 88.92
CA ILE A 543 -5.30 15.69 88.21
C ILE A 543 -4.36 15.15 87.16
N ARG A 544 -4.04 13.86 87.21
CA ARG A 544 -3.23 13.19 86.20
C ARG A 544 -4.06 12.13 85.49
N CYS A 545 -4.08 12.22 84.16
CA CYS A 545 -4.76 11.28 83.28
C CYS A 545 -3.73 10.62 82.36
N PRO A 546 -3.51 9.29 82.47
CA PRO A 546 -2.75 8.56 81.48
C PRO A 546 -3.65 8.35 80.24
N LEU A 547 -3.37 9.05 79.14
CA LEU A 547 -3.93 8.64 77.84
C LEU A 547 -3.09 7.47 77.30
N SER A 548 -3.77 6.58 76.57
CA SER A 548 -3.28 5.27 76.14
C SER A 548 -1.96 5.28 75.39
#